data_AF-A0A251WCL2-F1
#
_entry.id   AF-A0A251WCL2-F1
#
_cell.length_a   1.000
_cell.length_b   1.000
_cell.length_c   1.000
_cell.angle_alpha   90.00
_cell.angle_beta   90.00
_cell.angle_gamma   90.00
#
_symmetry.space_group_name_H-M   'P 1'
#
loop_
_entity.id
_entity.type
_entity.pdbx_description
1 polymer ?
#
loop_
_entity_poly.entity_id
_entity_poly.type
_entity_poly.pdbx_seq_one_letter_code
_entity_poly.pdbx_strand_id
1 'polypeptide(L)'
;MTFCVYVLLGVLFFGGLGIWAEVVKYYYFRAPNTGAEAIITSLTTYFPALVGAASLQLMFENRNSKPLLAFAVLCLCVLGAIAIWLAIDPSAFYSVVSCVAAIWIWWIANARAEAFRDDLDIDTPLGGNPGKTPPGSLQGFNH
;
A
#
# COMPACT_ATOMS: atom_id res chain seq x y z
N MET A 1 -15.50 -6.74 2.59
CA MET A 1 -15.24 -5.89 3.79
C MET A 1 -13.75 -5.77 4.11
N THR A 2 -12.98 -6.79 3.75
CA THR A 2 -11.55 -6.95 4.03
C THR A 2 -10.69 -5.82 3.46
N PHE A 3 -11.04 -5.30 2.27
CA PHE A 3 -10.34 -4.17 1.65
C PHE A 3 -10.36 -2.88 2.50
N CYS A 4 -11.53 -2.46 3.01
CA CYS A 4 -11.63 -1.25 3.85
C CYS A 4 -10.89 -1.43 5.19
N VAL A 5 -10.95 -2.63 5.78
CA VAL A 5 -10.20 -2.94 7.00
C VAL A 5 -8.70 -2.87 6.74
N TYR A 6 -8.22 -3.33 5.58
CA TYR A 6 -6.81 -3.24 5.20
C TYR A 6 -6.36 -1.79 5.00
N VAL A 7 -7.18 -0.94 4.38
CA VAL A 7 -6.89 0.50 4.28
C VAL A 7 -6.79 1.14 5.66
N LEU A 8 -7.74 0.86 6.55
CA LEU A 8 -7.77 1.48 7.87
C LEU A 8 -6.65 0.98 8.78
N LEU A 9 -6.43 -0.34 8.85
CA LEU A 9 -5.41 -0.92 9.72
C LEU A 9 -4.04 -0.94 9.06
N GLY A 10 -3.92 -1.53 7.88
CA GLY A 10 -2.63 -1.68 7.19
C GLY A 10 -2.04 -0.35 6.77
N VAL A 11 -2.81 0.47 6.04
CA VAL A 11 -2.29 1.70 5.45
C VAL A 11 -2.29 2.85 6.46
N LEU A 12 -3.44 3.15 7.08
CA LEU A 12 -3.57 4.30 7.98
C LEU A 12 -2.97 4.07 9.38
N PHE A 13 -3.23 2.92 10.00
CA PHE A 13 -2.74 2.65 11.36
C PHE A 13 -1.27 2.20 11.36
N PHE A 14 -0.97 1.07 10.71
CA PHE A 14 0.38 0.50 10.68
C PHE A 14 1.34 1.27 9.78
N GLY A 15 0.91 1.67 8.58
CA GLY A 15 1.71 2.52 7.69
C GLY A 15 1.97 3.91 8.28
N GLY A 16 1.00 4.46 9.03
CA GLY A 16 1.08 5.77 9.66
C GLY A 16 1.74 5.81 11.04
N LEU A 17 2.35 4.72 11.53
CA LEU A 17 2.88 4.64 12.91
C LEU A 17 3.84 5.78 13.27
N GLY A 18 4.66 6.25 12.33
CA GLY A 18 5.54 7.40 12.55
C GLY A 18 4.77 8.69 12.86
N ILE A 19 3.64 8.92 12.18
CA ILE A 19 2.74 10.05 12.44
C ILE A 19 2.08 9.88 13.80
N TRP A 20 1.57 8.69 14.11
CA TRP A 20 0.94 8.41 15.41
C TRP A 20 1.90 8.60 16.58
N ALA A 21 3.16 8.20 16.44
CA ALA A 21 4.17 8.42 17.47
C ALA A 21 4.36 9.90 17.79
N GLU A 22 4.44 10.77 16.78
CA GLU A 22 4.56 12.22 16.97
C GLU A 22 3.28 12.85 17.55
N VAL A 23 2.10 12.39 17.10
CA VAL A 23 0.80 12.82 17.66
C VAL A 23 0.71 12.47 19.15
N VAL A 24 1.11 11.25 19.53
CA VAL A 24 1.07 10.80 20.93
C VAL A 24 2.06 11.60 21.79
N LYS A 25 3.29 11.83 21.30
CA LYS A 25 4.27 12.69 21.99
C LYS A 25 3.73 14.10 22.22
N TYR A 26 3.06 14.66 21.20
CA TYR A 26 2.52 16.02 21.24
C TYR A 26 1.35 16.16 22.22
N TYR A 27 0.35 15.28 22.15
CA TYR A 27 -0.87 15.41 22.95
C TYR A 27 -0.79 14.80 24.35
N TYR A 28 -0.16 13.63 24.50
CA TYR A 28 -0.16 12.89 25.76
C TYR A 28 1.07 13.16 26.62
N PHE A 29 2.25 13.12 26.02
CA PHE A 29 3.50 13.24 26.78
C PHE A 29 3.94 14.69 26.97
N ARG A 30 3.39 15.64 26.20
CA ARG A 30 3.80 17.06 26.18
C ARG A 30 5.32 17.20 26.25
N ALA A 31 6.02 16.35 25.51
CA ALA A 31 7.46 16.23 25.68
C ALA A 31 8.13 17.58 25.33
N PRO A 32 9.17 17.99 26.07
CA PRO A 32 9.89 19.22 25.75
C PRO A 32 10.45 19.10 24.33
N ASN A 33 10.23 20.13 23.50
CA ASN A 33 10.56 20.20 22.07
C ASN A 33 9.63 19.45 21.10
N THR A 34 8.44 19.02 21.53
CA THR A 34 7.44 18.47 20.58
C THR A 34 6.64 19.61 19.94
N GLY A 35 7.04 20.01 18.74
CA GLY A 35 6.33 21.00 17.92
C GLY A 35 5.43 20.35 16.87
N ALA A 36 4.45 21.11 16.36
CA ALA A 36 3.63 20.68 15.22
C ALA A 36 4.48 20.35 13.97
N GLU A 37 5.68 20.91 13.88
CA GLU A 37 6.65 20.65 12.81
C GLU A 37 7.03 19.17 12.70
N ALA A 38 7.21 18.46 13.82
CA ALA A 38 7.53 17.03 13.78
C ALA A 38 6.41 16.20 13.13
N ILE A 39 5.16 16.57 13.39
CA ILE A 39 3.99 15.96 12.75
C ILE A 39 3.99 16.28 11.25
N ILE A 40 4.26 17.53 10.86
CA ILE A 40 4.34 17.93 9.45
C ILE A 40 5.45 17.15 8.72
N THR A 41 6.63 17.02 9.32
CA THR A 41 7.74 16.22 8.76
C THR A 41 7.36 14.74 8.62
N SER A 42 6.66 14.17 9.60
CA SER A 42 6.18 12.79 9.51
C SER A 42 5.17 12.59 8.37
N LEU A 43 4.28 13.58 8.13
CA LEU A 43 3.34 13.56 7.01
C LEU A 43 4.09 13.69 5.67
N THR A 44 5.05 14.63 5.59
CA THR A 44 5.83 14.89 4.37
C THR A 44 6.70 13.70 3.96
N THR A 45 7.12 12.86 4.91
CA THR A 45 7.88 11.63 4.63
C THR A 45 7.00 10.42 4.35
N TYR A 46 5.78 10.38 4.91
CA TYR A 46 4.85 9.27 4.71
C TYR A 46 4.29 9.18 3.29
N PHE A 47 3.74 10.28 2.75
CA PHE A 47 3.06 10.22 1.45
C PHE A 47 3.97 9.82 0.27
N PRO A 48 5.24 10.29 0.14
CA PRO A 48 6.09 9.87 -0.98
C PRO A 48 6.50 8.41 -0.83
N ALA A 49 6.67 7.88 0.38
CA ALA A 49 6.93 6.47 0.61
C ALA A 49 5.74 5.61 0.17
N LEU A 50 4.52 6.02 0.52
CA LEU A 50 3.29 5.30 0.15
C LEU A 50 3.08 5.28 -1.38
N VAL A 51 3.23 6.43 -2.04
CA VAL A 51 3.11 6.53 -3.50
C VAL A 51 4.24 5.80 -4.21
N GLY A 52 5.45 5.86 -3.66
CA GLY A 52 6.59 5.06 -4.10
C GLY A 52 6.23 3.58 -4.21
N ALA A 53 5.74 3.01 -3.11
CA ALA A 53 5.33 1.62 -3.05
C ALA A 53 4.16 1.30 -4.00
N ALA A 54 3.10 2.13 -3.99
CA ALA A 54 1.92 1.93 -4.82
C ALA A 54 2.22 1.98 -6.33
N SER A 55 3.04 2.95 -6.76
CA SER A 55 3.44 3.09 -8.15
C SER A 55 4.33 1.93 -8.61
N LEU A 56 5.25 1.45 -7.76
CA LEU A 56 6.06 0.27 -8.08
C LEU A 56 5.17 -0.98 -8.24
N GLN A 57 4.18 -1.15 -7.36
CA GLN A 57 3.21 -2.24 -7.46
C GLN A 57 2.44 -2.18 -8.78
N LEU A 58 1.92 -0.99 -9.16
CA LEU A 58 1.27 -0.77 -10.45
C LEU A 58 2.16 -1.13 -11.64
N MET A 59 3.44 -0.73 -11.59
CA MET A 59 4.41 -1.00 -12.65
C MET A 59 4.72 -2.50 -12.82
N PHE A 60 4.74 -3.26 -11.72
CA PHE A 60 5.02 -4.70 -11.75
C PHE A 60 3.79 -5.53 -12.12
N GLU A 61 2.63 -5.23 -11.57
CA GLU A 61 1.40 -5.98 -11.81
C GLU A 61 0.80 -5.69 -13.20
N ASN A 62 0.98 -4.48 -13.74
CA ASN A 62 0.33 -4.05 -14.98
C ASN A 62 1.32 -3.79 -16.13
N ARG A 63 2.38 -4.60 -16.27
CA ARG A 63 3.41 -4.45 -17.32
C ARG A 63 2.86 -4.31 -18.74
N ASN A 64 1.68 -4.86 -19.03
CA ASN A 64 1.08 -4.82 -20.36
C ASN A 64 0.27 -3.53 -20.64
N SER A 65 -0.06 -2.74 -19.61
CA SER A 65 -0.85 -1.50 -19.76
C SER A 65 0.07 -0.27 -19.75
N LYS A 66 0.49 0.16 -20.96
CA LYS A 66 1.29 1.39 -21.14
C LYS A 66 0.67 2.64 -20.48
N PRO A 67 -0.66 2.86 -20.53
CA PRO A 67 -1.29 4.02 -19.88
C PRO A 67 -1.15 3.99 -18.35
N LEU A 68 -1.26 2.80 -17.73
CA LEU A 68 -1.18 2.67 -16.28
C LEU A 68 0.24 2.87 -15.77
N LEU A 69 1.23 2.41 -16.54
CA LEU A 69 2.64 2.66 -16.26
C LEU A 69 2.98 4.16 -16.37
N ALA A 70 2.49 4.84 -17.42
CA ALA A 70 2.65 6.29 -17.56
C ALA A 70 1.98 7.05 -16.39
N PHE A 71 0.80 6.63 -15.96
CA PHE A 71 0.12 7.17 -14.78
C PHE A 71 0.96 6.99 -13.50
N ALA A 72 1.48 5.78 -13.25
CA ALA A 72 2.31 5.51 -12.08
C ALA A 72 3.57 6.38 -12.02
N VAL A 73 4.25 6.55 -13.17
CA VAL A 73 5.41 7.43 -13.31
C VAL A 73 5.02 8.90 -13.09
N LEU A 74 3.91 9.35 -13.67
CA LEU A 74 3.42 10.72 -13.47
C LEU A 74 3.10 11.01 -12.01
N CYS A 75 2.44 10.08 -11.30
CA CYS A 75 2.19 10.20 -9.87
C CYS A 75 3.49 10.31 -9.06
N LEU A 76 4.52 9.50 -9.38
CA LEU A 76 5.84 9.58 -8.74
C LEU A 76 6.49 10.94 -8.97
N CYS A 77 6.48 11.45 -10.21
CA CYS A 77 7.09 12.73 -10.53
C CYS A 77 6.38 13.89 -9.81
N VAL A 78 5.04 13.93 -9.85
CA VAL A 78 4.26 15.02 -9.25
C VAL A 78 4.37 15.01 -7.73
N LEU A 79 4.13 13.85 -7.09
CA LEU A 79 4.19 13.78 -5.63
C LEU A 79 5.63 13.83 -5.11
N GLY A 80 6.61 13.32 -5.87
CA GLY A 80 8.03 13.51 -5.57
C GLY A 80 8.43 14.99 -5.59
N ALA A 81 8.00 15.75 -6.60
CA ALA A 81 8.25 17.19 -6.67
C ALA A 81 7.59 17.94 -5.50
N ILE A 82 6.35 17.58 -5.14
CA ILE A 82 5.66 18.15 -3.98
C ILE A 82 6.40 17.81 -2.68
N ALA A 83 6.93 16.60 -2.53
CA ALA A 83 7.71 16.22 -1.35
C ALA A 83 8.98 17.05 -1.21
N ILE A 84 9.70 17.29 -2.31
CA ILE A 84 10.89 18.14 -2.32
C ILE A 84 10.51 19.59 -1.97
N TRP A 85 9.42 20.11 -2.53
CA TRP A 85 8.95 21.46 -2.23
C TRP A 85 8.54 21.62 -0.76
N LEU A 86 7.78 20.66 -0.20
CA LEU A 86 7.38 20.66 1.20
C LEU A 86 8.54 20.43 2.19
N ALA A 87 9.67 19.89 1.72
CA ALA A 87 10.88 19.83 2.53
C ALA A 87 11.57 21.19 2.67
N ILE A 88 11.33 22.12 1.73
CA ILE A 88 11.87 23.49 1.75
C ILE A 88 10.89 24.45 2.45
N ASP A 89 9.61 24.34 2.14
CA ASP A 89 8.54 25.17 2.70
C ASP A 89 7.43 24.29 3.32
N PRO A 90 7.61 23.86 4.58
CA PRO A 90 6.69 22.93 5.23
C PRO A 90 5.29 23.53 5.42
N SER A 91 4.27 22.80 4.98
CA SER A 91 2.88 23.22 5.15
C SER A 91 1.99 22.05 5.53
N ALA A 92 1.35 22.16 6.70
CA ALA A 92 0.45 21.14 7.21
C ALA A 92 -0.71 20.84 6.23
N PHE A 93 -1.28 21.88 5.62
CA PHE A 93 -2.40 21.73 4.69
C PHE A 93 -1.99 20.88 3.48
N TYR A 94 -0.88 21.24 2.83
CA TYR A 94 -0.42 20.52 1.65
C TYR A 94 0.10 19.12 1.99
N SER A 95 0.78 18.91 3.12
CA SER A 95 1.19 17.57 3.56
C SER A 95 -0.01 16.64 3.78
N VAL A 96 -1.10 17.13 4.38
CA VAL A 96 -2.34 16.35 4.56
C VAL A 96 -2.99 16.04 3.22
N VAL A 97 -3.13 17.02 2.33
CA VAL A 97 -3.71 16.82 0.99
C VAL A 97 -2.90 15.79 0.20
N SER A 98 -1.56 15.86 0.25
CA SER A 98 -0.67 14.88 -0.38
C SER A 98 -0.80 13.48 0.23
N CYS A 99 -1.00 13.35 1.54
CA CYS A 99 -1.30 12.05 2.17
C CYS A 99 -2.63 11.46 1.68
N VAL A 100 -3.68 12.27 1.58
CA VAL A 100 -4.99 11.82 1.07
C VAL A 100 -4.86 11.37 -0.39
N ALA A 101 -4.17 12.16 -1.23
CA ALA A 101 -3.91 11.79 -2.62
C ALA A 101 -3.09 10.50 -2.73
N ALA A 102 -2.08 10.32 -1.88
CA ALA A 102 -1.26 9.12 -1.82
C ALA A 102 -2.08 7.87 -1.44
N ILE A 103 -2.97 7.98 -0.45
CA ILE A 103 -3.88 6.90 -0.06
C ILE A 103 -4.84 6.58 -1.21
N TRP A 104 -5.32 7.60 -1.93
CA TRP A 104 -6.19 7.38 -3.09
C TRP A 104 -5.45 6.67 -4.24
N ILE A 105 -4.20 7.04 -4.52
CA ILE A 105 -3.36 6.34 -5.51
C ILE A 105 -3.09 4.90 -5.06
N TRP A 106 -2.77 4.70 -3.78
CA TRP A 106 -2.60 3.37 -3.20
C TRP A 106 -3.86 2.52 -3.36
N TRP A 107 -5.03 3.12 -3.14
CA TRP A 107 -6.32 2.48 -3.34
C TRP A 107 -6.49 2.03 -4.79
N ILE A 108 -6.22 2.92 -5.77
CA ILE A 108 -6.29 2.58 -7.19
C ILE A 108 -5.34 1.43 -7.53
N ALA A 109 -4.12 1.45 -7.00
CA ALA A 109 -3.14 0.39 -7.21
C ALA A 109 -3.63 -0.97 -6.70
N ASN A 110 -4.32 -0.99 -5.57
CA ASN A 110 -4.74 -2.22 -4.89
C ASN A 110 -6.20 -2.61 -5.15
N ALA A 111 -6.98 -1.81 -5.87
CA ALA A 111 -8.41 -2.02 -6.07
C ALA A 111 -8.77 -3.34 -6.77
N ARG A 112 -7.83 -3.95 -7.49
CA ARG A 112 -8.02 -5.22 -8.22
C ARG A 112 -7.12 -6.35 -7.72
N ALA A 113 -6.36 -6.13 -6.64
CA ALA A 113 -5.46 -7.15 -6.12
C ALA A 113 -6.28 -8.36 -5.63
N GLU A 114 -5.96 -9.53 -6.14
CA GLU A 114 -6.66 -10.79 -5.86
C GLU A 114 -6.63 -11.12 -4.37
N ALA A 115 -5.56 -10.71 -3.65
CA ALA A 115 -5.42 -10.87 -2.21
C ALA A 115 -6.52 -10.18 -1.37
N PHE A 116 -7.23 -9.20 -1.93
CA PHE A 116 -8.31 -8.48 -1.23
C PHE A 116 -9.70 -8.79 -1.76
N ARG A 117 -9.82 -9.71 -2.72
CA ARG A 117 -11.10 -10.22 -3.17
C ARG A 117 -11.62 -11.22 -2.14
N ASP A 118 -12.83 -10.94 -1.64
CA ASP A 118 -13.58 -11.89 -0.81
C ASP A 118 -14.20 -13.03 -1.68
N ASP A 119 -13.91 -13.01 -2.99
CA ASP A 119 -14.35 -14.01 -3.96
C ASP A 119 -13.48 -15.27 -3.76
N LEU A 120 -14.05 -16.30 -3.12
CA LEU A 120 -13.45 -17.63 -3.10
C LEU A 120 -13.34 -18.13 -4.54
N ASP A 121 -12.12 -18.12 -5.09
CA ASP A 121 -11.85 -18.83 -6.33
C ASP A 121 -12.04 -20.32 -6.06
N ILE A 122 -13.13 -20.87 -6.60
CA ILE A 122 -13.53 -22.28 -6.50
C ILE A 122 -12.49 -23.20 -7.14
N ASP A 123 -11.58 -22.64 -7.97
CA ASP A 123 -10.45 -23.34 -8.58
C ASP A 123 -9.14 -23.17 -7.79
N THR A 124 -9.15 -22.48 -6.64
CA THR A 124 -8.01 -22.48 -5.72
C THR A 124 -7.70 -23.93 -5.36
N PRO A 125 -6.48 -24.45 -5.60
CA PRO A 125 -6.16 -25.86 -5.42
C PRO A 125 -6.20 -26.24 -3.93
N LEU A 126 -7.39 -26.60 -3.43
CA LEU A 126 -7.65 -27.07 -2.07
C LEU A 126 -7.07 -28.48 -1.82
N GLY A 127 -6.11 -28.93 -2.63
CA GLY A 127 -5.81 -30.34 -2.80
C GLY A 127 -6.96 -31.00 -3.56
N GLY A 128 -6.66 -31.56 -4.73
CA GLY A 128 -7.67 -32.31 -5.49
C GLY A 128 -8.32 -33.40 -4.63
N ASN A 129 -9.58 -33.74 -4.95
CA ASN A 129 -10.38 -34.75 -4.26
C ASN A 129 -9.52 -35.99 -3.87
N PRO A 130 -9.34 -36.29 -2.57
CA PRO A 130 -8.51 -37.40 -2.11
C PRO A 130 -9.06 -38.78 -2.52
N GLY A 131 -10.29 -38.84 -3.06
CA GLY A 131 -10.89 -40.02 -3.66
C GLY A 131 -10.67 -40.15 -5.17
N LYS A 132 -9.98 -39.20 -5.85
CA LYS A 132 -9.60 -39.39 -7.25
C LYS A 132 -8.48 -40.42 -7.33
N THR A 133 -8.73 -41.50 -8.07
CA THR A 133 -7.70 -42.47 -8.46
C THR A 133 -6.56 -41.73 -9.16
N PRO A 134 -5.30 -41.87 -8.70
CA PRO A 134 -4.16 -41.23 -9.33
C PRO A 134 -4.08 -41.63 -10.82
N PRO A 135 -3.76 -40.70 -11.74
CA PRO A 135 -3.42 -41.05 -13.11
C PRO A 135 -2.02 -41.69 -13.11
N GLY A 136 -1.97 -42.97 -12.74
CA GLY A 136 -0.77 -43.77 -12.67
C GLY A 136 -1.12 -45.25 -12.71
N SER A 137 -0.61 -45.96 -13.71
CA SER A 137 -0.72 -47.41 -13.80
C SER A 137 0.41 -48.05 -13.00
N LEU A 138 0.07 -48.96 -12.06
CA LEU A 138 1.04 -49.80 -11.34
C LEU A 138 1.48 -51.04 -12.16
N GLN A 139 1.10 -51.16 -13.43
CA GLN A 139 1.39 -52.33 -14.27
C GLN A 139 2.87 -52.46 -14.68
N GLY A 140 3.76 -51.60 -14.18
CA GLY A 140 5.20 -51.59 -14.49
C GLY A 140 6.10 -52.27 -13.45
N PHE A 141 5.59 -52.72 -12.31
CA PHE A 141 6.41 -53.40 -11.30
C PHE A 141 6.25 -54.92 -11.41
N ASN A 142 7.18 -55.57 -12.13
CA ASN A 142 7.41 -57.01 -12.02
C ASN A 142 8.50 -57.26 -10.97
N HIS A 143 8.29 -58.29 -10.15
CA HIS A 143 9.24 -58.79 -9.16
C HIS A 143 10.57 -59.21 -9.75
#